data_AF-A0A2K9LKC3-F1
#
_entry.id   AF-A0A2K9LKC3-F1
#
_cell.length_a   1.000
_cell.length_b   1.000
_cell.length_c   1.000
_cell.angle_alpha   90.00
_cell.angle_beta   90.00
_cell.angle_gamma   90.00
#
_symmetry.space_group_name_H-M   'P 1'
#
loop_
_entity.id
_entity.type
_entity.pdbx_description
1 polymer ?
#
loop_
_entity_poly.entity_id
_entity_poly.type
_entity_poly.pdbx_seq_one_letter_code
_entity_poly.pdbx_strand_id
1 'polypeptide(L)'
;MPAIVVLKNGVELAAVNTDAFNIMTVNLHGDVSGEEFSTLDFFGGVYGCGDKDCHLLWVNDVDVACTDTIEIRFVDAVTLESKGKTIEEIYTKDDSGDQNTETMEQTFEYLEGLPRARVNFKYKTETSRGDVSIFETSESDWSYHCLAMWQNFKPDKIRVTLTSNELSRIRHQEAGKKLFEHTLHQGDWVKVSFIT
;
A
#
# COMPACT_ATOMS: atom_id res chain seq x y z
N MET A 1 10.36 -16.36 13.30
CA MET A 1 9.24 -15.69 12.63
C MET A 1 9.82 -14.85 11.52
N PRO A 2 9.08 -14.63 10.44
CA PRO A 2 9.58 -13.81 9.37
C PRO A 2 9.49 -12.32 9.69
N ALA A 3 10.13 -11.52 8.85
CA ALA A 3 10.03 -10.07 8.85
C ALA A 3 9.58 -9.57 7.47
N ILE A 4 8.91 -8.42 7.45
CA ILE A 4 8.63 -7.66 6.25
C ILE A 4 9.64 -6.51 6.19
N VAL A 5 10.36 -6.41 5.08
CA VAL A 5 11.32 -5.32 4.83
C VAL A 5 10.87 -4.56 3.60
N VAL A 6 10.80 -3.23 3.74
CA VAL A 6 10.41 -2.32 2.66
C VAL A 6 11.60 -1.44 2.31
N LEU A 7 11.97 -1.42 1.03
CA LEU A 7 13.05 -0.60 0.52
C LEU A 7 12.55 0.33 -0.59
N LYS A 8 13.09 1.54 -0.62
CA LYS A 8 12.95 2.50 -1.72
C LYS A 8 14.32 2.73 -2.34
N ASN A 9 14.47 2.43 -3.64
CA ASN A 9 15.74 2.50 -4.36
C ASN A 9 16.89 1.73 -3.68
N GLY A 10 16.55 0.60 -3.04
CA GLY A 10 17.51 -0.22 -2.28
C GLY A 10 17.88 0.31 -0.90
N VAL A 11 17.34 1.47 -0.48
CA VAL A 11 17.47 1.99 0.89
C VAL A 11 16.31 1.46 1.73
N GLU A 12 16.62 0.82 2.85
CA GLU A 12 15.61 0.33 3.80
C GLU A 12 14.85 1.49 4.43
N LEU A 13 13.52 1.47 4.30
CA LEU A 13 12.62 2.39 4.99
C LEU A 13 12.17 1.82 6.33
N ALA A 14 11.89 0.52 6.37
CA ALA A 14 11.47 -0.17 7.57
C ALA A 14 11.71 -1.68 7.46
N ALA A 15 12.00 -2.31 8.60
CA ALA A 15 12.06 -3.74 8.80
C ALA A 15 11.32 -4.11 10.10
N VAL A 16 10.35 -5.02 10.00
CA VAL A 16 9.44 -5.33 11.10
C VAL A 16 9.15 -6.82 11.19
N ASN A 17 9.40 -7.41 12.36
CA ASN A 17 9.08 -8.79 12.66
C ASN A 17 7.56 -8.98 12.88
N THR A 18 7.05 -10.15 12.51
CA THR A 18 5.60 -10.41 12.52
C THR A 18 5.06 -10.98 13.85
N ASP A 19 5.87 -11.12 14.91
CA ASP A 19 5.46 -11.72 16.20
C ASP A 19 4.27 -11.02 16.82
N ALA A 20 4.36 -9.70 16.88
CA ALA A 20 3.52 -8.89 17.73
C ALA A 20 2.20 -8.50 17.04
N PHE A 21 1.97 -8.97 15.80
CA PHE A 21 0.91 -8.48 14.93
C PHE A 21 0.06 -9.62 14.40
N ASN A 22 -1.21 -9.32 14.09
CA ASN A 22 -2.08 -10.26 13.38
C ASN A 22 -2.33 -9.87 11.93
N ILE A 23 -2.12 -8.60 11.59
CA ILE A 23 -2.21 -8.07 10.22
C ILE A 23 -1.10 -7.04 10.02
N MET A 24 -0.43 -7.13 8.87
CA MET A 24 0.55 -6.14 8.41
C MET A 24 0.38 -5.92 6.91
N THR A 25 0.52 -4.67 6.49
CA THR A 25 0.18 -4.22 5.14
C THR A 25 1.18 -3.20 4.65
N VAL A 26 1.81 -3.48 3.51
CA VAL A 26 2.51 -2.48 2.70
C VAL A 26 1.59 -2.09 1.55
N ASN A 27 1.34 -0.81 1.37
CA ASN A 27 0.44 -0.27 0.36
C ASN A 27 1.15 0.81 -0.45
N LEU A 28 1.43 0.53 -1.71
CA LEU A 28 1.85 1.54 -2.69
C LEU A 28 0.62 1.92 -3.50
N HIS A 29 0.21 3.18 -3.45
CA HIS A 29 -1.02 3.65 -4.11
C HIS A 29 -0.82 4.98 -4.81
N GLY A 30 -1.73 5.31 -5.70
CA GLY A 30 -1.74 6.58 -6.41
C GLY A 30 -3.02 6.75 -7.19
N ASP A 31 -3.32 8.00 -7.51
CA ASP A 31 -4.49 8.38 -8.29
C ASP A 31 -4.12 9.38 -9.39
N VAL A 32 -5.02 9.57 -10.34
CA VAL A 32 -4.78 10.36 -11.56
C VAL A 32 -4.89 11.87 -11.34
N SER A 33 -5.36 12.31 -10.18
CA SER A 33 -5.62 13.72 -9.85
C SER A 33 -4.62 14.32 -8.85
N GLY A 34 -4.04 13.49 -7.97
CA GLY A 34 -3.08 13.92 -6.94
C GLY A 34 -1.80 14.53 -7.51
N GLU A 35 -1.20 15.46 -6.77
CA GLU A 35 0.07 16.10 -7.15
C GLU A 35 1.21 15.08 -7.11
N GLU A 36 1.25 14.25 -6.06
CA GLU A 36 2.21 13.18 -5.86
C GLU A 36 1.96 12.05 -6.85
N PHE A 37 3.05 11.48 -7.39
CA PHE A 37 2.93 10.41 -8.38
C PHE A 37 2.39 9.12 -7.76
N SER A 38 2.89 8.77 -6.57
CA SER A 38 2.44 7.64 -5.78
C SER A 38 2.90 7.83 -4.35
N THR A 39 2.22 7.16 -3.42
CA THR A 39 2.49 7.21 -1.99
C THR A 39 2.66 5.78 -1.46
N LEU A 40 3.61 5.61 -0.54
CA LEU A 40 3.91 4.32 0.09
C LEU A 40 3.64 4.37 1.59
N ASP A 41 2.87 3.40 2.04
CA ASP A 41 2.57 3.16 3.45
C ASP A 41 2.98 1.75 3.88
N PHE A 42 3.39 1.63 5.14
CA PHE A 42 3.59 0.35 5.80
C PHE A 42 3.06 0.44 7.22
N PHE A 43 1.97 -0.28 7.47
CA PHE A 43 1.25 -0.26 8.74
C PHE A 43 0.76 -1.64 9.11
N GLY A 44 0.36 -1.80 10.36
CA GLY A 44 -0.05 -3.09 10.89
C GLY A 44 -0.46 -2.99 12.34
N GLY A 45 -0.80 -4.11 12.93
CA GLY A 45 -1.41 -4.08 14.24
C GLY A 45 -1.95 -5.39 14.75
N VAL A 46 -2.62 -5.27 15.88
CA VAL A 46 -3.44 -6.33 16.48
C VAL A 46 -4.87 -5.82 16.46
N TYR A 47 -5.72 -6.53 15.72
CA TYR A 47 -7.15 -6.19 15.57
C TYR A 47 -8.04 -7.33 16.04
N GLY A 48 -9.05 -7.03 16.84
CA GLY A 48 -10.07 -8.00 17.27
C GLY A 48 -9.54 -9.16 18.13
N CYS A 49 -8.35 -9.02 18.71
CA CYS A 49 -7.70 -10.03 19.56
C CYS A 49 -7.47 -9.46 20.97
N GLY A 50 -8.52 -9.43 21.79
CA GLY A 50 -8.45 -9.00 23.20
C GLY A 50 -9.16 -7.68 23.49
N ASP A 51 -8.71 -6.98 24.54
CA ASP A 51 -9.41 -5.81 25.09
C ASP A 51 -9.15 -4.49 24.33
N LYS A 52 -8.08 -4.40 23.52
CA LYS A 52 -7.74 -3.18 22.78
C LYS A 52 -7.00 -3.47 21.47
N ASP A 53 -7.50 -2.86 20.40
CA ASP A 53 -6.82 -2.83 19.11
C ASP A 53 -5.59 -1.90 19.15
N CYS A 54 -4.56 -2.27 18.40
CA CYS A 54 -3.36 -1.47 18.20
C CYS A 54 -3.12 -1.28 16.71
N HIS A 55 -2.86 -0.04 16.29
CA HIS A 55 -2.50 0.32 14.92
C HIS A 55 -1.18 1.11 14.96
N LEU A 56 -0.19 0.63 14.22
CA LEU A 56 1.13 1.24 14.09
C LEU A 56 1.45 1.51 12.63
N LEU A 57 2.12 2.64 12.39
CA LEU A 57 2.67 3.02 11.10
C LEU A 57 4.20 3.05 11.18
N TRP A 58 4.86 2.34 10.28
CA TRP A 58 6.32 2.30 10.14
C TRP A 58 6.81 3.15 8.97
N VAL A 59 6.01 3.19 7.90
CA VAL A 59 6.15 4.11 6.78
C VAL A 59 4.80 4.79 6.61
N ASN A 60 4.77 6.12 6.61
CA ASN A 60 3.55 6.92 6.48
C ASN A 60 3.76 7.98 5.42
N ASP A 61 2.92 7.95 4.39
CA ASP A 61 2.85 8.94 3.34
C ASP A 61 4.21 9.29 2.71
N VAL A 62 5.01 8.26 2.37
CA VAL A 62 6.28 8.48 1.69
C VAL A 62 6.03 8.63 0.19
N ASP A 63 6.33 9.81 -0.35
CA ASP A 63 6.27 10.07 -1.79
C ASP A 63 7.15 9.09 -2.58
N VAL A 64 6.63 8.61 -3.71
CA VAL A 64 7.30 7.72 -4.65
C VAL A 64 7.21 8.32 -6.04
N ALA A 65 8.35 8.75 -6.57
CA ALA A 65 8.45 9.30 -7.92
C ALA A 65 8.39 8.18 -8.98
N CYS A 66 8.09 8.55 -10.23
CA CYS A 66 8.06 7.59 -11.35
C CYS A 66 9.42 6.93 -11.65
N THR A 67 10.52 7.50 -11.16
CA THR A 67 11.86 6.90 -11.29
C THR A 67 12.23 5.98 -10.13
N ASP A 68 11.41 5.92 -9.09
CA ASP A 68 11.70 5.13 -7.90
C ASP A 68 11.34 3.65 -8.11
N THR A 69 12.00 2.80 -7.34
CA THR A 69 11.70 1.37 -7.24
C THR A 69 11.40 1.02 -5.80
N ILE A 70 10.26 0.39 -5.57
CA ILE A 70 9.86 -0.14 -4.26
C ILE A 70 10.11 -1.63 -4.23
N GLU A 71 10.80 -2.12 -3.21
CA GLU A 71 11.04 -3.54 -2.98
C GLU A 71 10.43 -3.96 -1.66
N ILE A 72 9.65 -5.03 -1.70
CA ILE A 72 9.04 -5.65 -0.52
C ILE A 72 9.64 -7.04 -0.39
N ARG A 73 10.29 -7.31 0.73
CA ARG A 73 10.91 -8.61 1.03
C ARG A 73 10.21 -9.28 2.19
N PHE A 74 10.07 -10.60 2.08
CA PHE A 74 9.62 -11.44 3.18
C PHE A 74 10.78 -12.34 3.59
N VAL A 75 11.39 -12.06 4.74
CA VAL A 75 12.70 -12.62 5.12
C VAL A 75 12.65 -13.27 6.50
N ASP A 76 13.75 -13.89 6.92
CA ASP A 76 13.94 -14.30 8.31
C ASP A 76 13.83 -13.12 9.28
N ALA A 77 13.57 -13.41 10.56
CA ALA A 77 13.54 -12.39 11.61
C ALA A 77 14.79 -11.51 11.58
N VAL A 78 14.58 -10.21 11.72
CA VAL A 78 15.63 -9.21 11.79
C VAL A 78 15.93 -8.85 13.25
N THR A 79 17.17 -8.47 13.54
CA THR A 79 17.60 -8.08 14.90
C THR A 79 17.21 -6.65 15.25
N LEU A 80 17.03 -5.79 14.25
CA LEU A 80 16.64 -4.40 14.41
C LEU A 80 15.18 -4.24 13.96
N GLU A 81 14.30 -3.97 14.91
CA GLU A 81 12.88 -3.75 14.64
C GLU A 81 12.57 -2.26 14.64
N SER A 82 11.86 -1.81 13.60
CA SER A 82 11.26 -0.49 13.61
C SER A 82 10.07 -0.48 14.58
N LYS A 83 10.11 0.38 15.61
CA LYS A 83 9.07 0.43 16.65
C LYS A 83 7.69 0.85 16.12
N GLY A 84 7.65 1.58 15.01
CA GLY A 84 6.44 2.20 14.48
C GLY A 84 5.98 3.38 15.34
N LYS A 85 4.94 4.07 14.88
CA LYS A 85 4.28 5.19 15.56
C LYS A 85 2.77 5.01 15.57
N THR A 86 2.09 5.48 16.61
CA THR A 86 0.63 5.58 16.60
C THR A 86 0.15 6.80 15.82
N ILE A 87 -1.14 6.85 15.49
CA ILE A 87 -1.76 8.01 14.83
C ILE A 87 -1.54 9.28 15.67
N GLU A 88 -1.69 9.20 16.99
CA GLU A 88 -1.51 10.33 17.90
C GLU A 88 -0.05 10.83 17.99
N GLU A 89 0.92 9.97 17.67
CA GLU A 89 2.34 10.36 17.61
C GLU A 89 2.69 11.05 16.28
N ILE A 90 1.94 10.77 15.20
CA ILE A 90 2.14 11.34 13.87
C ILE A 90 1.35 12.65 13.72
N TYR A 91 0.08 12.60 14.07
CA TYR A 91 -0.84 13.73 13.99
C TYR A 91 -1.02 14.30 15.38
N THR A 92 -0.52 15.52 15.58
CA THR A 92 -0.83 16.26 16.82
C THR A 92 -2.34 16.48 16.82
N LYS A 93 -3.03 16.14 17.92
CA LYS A 93 -4.49 16.35 18.02
C LYS A 93 -4.81 17.81 17.72
N ASP A 94 -5.32 18.07 16.52
CA ASP A 94 -5.98 19.33 16.22
C ASP A 94 -7.44 19.15 16.64
N ASP A 95 -7.90 19.99 17.57
CA ASP A 95 -9.26 19.91 18.14
C ASP A 95 -10.33 20.34 17.12
N SER A 96 -9.94 20.77 15.91
CA SER A 96 -10.84 20.97 14.78
C SER A 96 -11.18 19.62 14.15
N GLY A 97 -12.06 18.87 14.80
CA GLY A 97 -12.75 17.76 14.14
C GLY A 97 -13.54 18.32 12.97
N ASP A 98 -12.95 18.27 11.77
CA ASP A 98 -13.64 18.65 10.54
C ASP A 98 -14.77 17.64 10.34
N GLN A 99 -15.99 18.07 10.67
CA GLN A 99 -17.17 17.27 10.36
C GLN A 99 -17.38 17.40 8.87
N ASN A 100 -16.76 16.49 8.11
CA ASN A 100 -17.00 16.41 6.69
C ASN A 100 -18.50 16.08 6.49
N THR A 101 -19.29 17.11 6.14
CA THR A 101 -20.73 17.00 5.92
C THR A 101 -21.08 16.58 4.50
N GLU A 102 -20.08 16.36 3.65
CA GLU A 102 -20.30 15.96 2.26
C GLU A 102 -20.90 14.55 2.19
N THR A 103 -21.92 14.40 1.35
CA THR A 103 -22.45 13.09 0.98
C THR A 103 -21.48 12.37 0.05
N MET A 104 -21.55 11.04 0.03
CA MET A 104 -20.76 10.21 -0.89
C MET A 104 -20.93 10.65 -2.36
N GLU A 105 -22.14 11.05 -2.76
CA GLU A 105 -22.43 11.53 -4.12
C GLU A 105 -21.72 12.86 -4.41
N GLN A 106 -21.70 13.81 -3.46
CA GLN A 106 -20.95 15.05 -3.61
C GLN A 106 -19.44 14.79 -3.70
N THR A 107 -18.91 13.81 -2.96
CA THR A 107 -17.52 13.39 -3.09
C THR A 107 -17.23 12.84 -4.49
N PHE A 108 -18.11 12.02 -5.07
CA PHE A 108 -17.94 11.54 -6.44
C PHE A 108 -18.01 12.66 -7.48
N GLU A 109 -18.97 13.58 -7.36
CA GLU A 109 -19.07 14.74 -8.26
C GLU A 109 -17.82 15.62 -8.18
N TYR A 110 -17.29 15.84 -6.97
CA TYR A 110 -16.03 16.56 -6.77
C TYR A 110 -14.86 15.85 -7.45
N LEU A 111 -14.67 14.55 -7.19
CA LEU A 111 -13.60 13.75 -7.78
C LEU A 111 -13.68 13.72 -9.31
N GLU A 112 -14.88 13.52 -9.88
CA GLU A 112 -15.11 13.53 -11.33
C GLU A 112 -14.80 14.90 -11.96
N GLY A 113 -14.92 15.99 -11.19
CA GLY A 113 -14.60 17.35 -11.60
C GLY A 113 -13.11 17.73 -11.50
N LEU A 114 -12.28 16.91 -10.85
CA LEU A 114 -10.86 17.22 -10.69
C LEU A 114 -10.09 17.08 -12.01
N PRO A 115 -9.15 18.00 -12.31
CA PRO A 115 -8.27 17.82 -13.44
C PRO A 115 -7.40 16.59 -13.23
N ARG A 116 -7.25 15.79 -14.29
CA ARG A 116 -6.34 14.64 -14.29
C ARG A 116 -4.92 15.13 -14.54
N ALA A 117 -4.04 14.98 -13.56
CA ALA A 117 -2.60 15.17 -13.70
C ALA A 117 -1.98 14.07 -14.60
N ARG A 118 -2.64 12.90 -14.70
CA ARG A 118 -2.13 11.71 -15.41
C ARG A 118 -3.23 11.02 -16.20
N VAL A 119 -2.89 10.46 -17.36
CA VAL A 119 -3.83 9.67 -18.16
C VAL A 119 -3.98 8.27 -17.57
N ASN A 120 -2.85 7.62 -17.33
CA ASN A 120 -2.75 6.26 -16.81
C ASN A 120 -1.42 6.05 -16.08
N PHE A 121 -1.23 4.85 -15.57
CA PHE A 121 0.00 4.39 -14.94
C PHE A 121 0.46 3.09 -15.57
N LYS A 122 1.77 2.95 -15.73
CA LYS A 122 2.41 1.74 -16.22
C LYS A 122 3.45 1.24 -15.23
N TYR A 123 3.41 -0.06 -14.95
CA TYR A 123 4.19 -0.70 -13.91
C TYR A 123 5.00 -1.84 -14.49
N LYS A 124 6.14 -2.07 -13.88
CA LYS A 124 6.90 -3.30 -13.98
C LYS A 124 6.97 -3.95 -12.61
N THR A 125 6.60 -5.21 -12.53
CA THR A 125 6.89 -6.04 -11.36
C THR A 125 8.00 -7.03 -11.67
N GLU A 126 8.87 -7.26 -10.69
CA GLU A 126 9.91 -8.28 -10.75
C GLU A 126 9.87 -9.11 -9.47
N THR A 127 10.08 -10.42 -9.55
CA THR A 127 10.06 -11.31 -8.38
C THR A 127 11.42 -11.95 -8.12
N SER A 128 11.62 -12.48 -6.91
CA SER A 128 12.78 -13.31 -6.54
C SER A 128 13.04 -14.50 -7.47
N ARG A 129 12.01 -14.94 -8.21
CA ARG A 129 12.10 -16.07 -9.15
C ARG A 129 12.53 -15.64 -10.56
N GLY A 130 12.71 -14.34 -10.78
CA GLY A 130 13.03 -13.77 -12.09
C GLY A 130 11.81 -13.55 -12.98
N ASP A 131 10.59 -13.69 -12.45
CA ASP A 131 9.38 -13.35 -13.20
C ASP A 131 9.31 -11.84 -13.37
N VAL A 132 9.04 -11.40 -14.59
CA VAL A 132 8.83 -9.99 -14.92
C VAL A 132 7.45 -9.84 -15.54
N SER A 133 6.67 -8.89 -15.05
CA SER A 133 5.36 -8.57 -15.62
C SER A 133 5.18 -7.07 -15.79
N ILE A 134 4.49 -6.67 -16.84
CA ILE A 134 4.20 -5.27 -17.15
C ILE A 134 2.69 -5.09 -17.15
N PHE A 135 2.22 -4.06 -16.45
CA PHE A 135 0.80 -3.74 -16.31
C PHE A 135 0.56 -2.28 -16.63
N GLU A 136 -0.65 -1.97 -17.06
CA GLU A 136 -1.07 -0.63 -17.41
C GLU A 136 -2.53 -0.43 -16.96
N THR A 137 -2.81 0.69 -16.31
CA THR A 137 -4.19 1.10 -16.00
C THR A 137 -4.87 1.61 -17.28
N SER A 138 -6.20 1.49 -17.36
CA SER A 138 -6.95 2.13 -18.44
C SER A 138 -7.11 3.63 -18.19
N GLU A 139 -7.54 4.36 -19.21
CA GLU A 139 -7.91 5.78 -19.10
C GLU A 139 -9.13 5.99 -18.18
N SER A 140 -9.98 4.98 -18.04
CA SER A 140 -11.12 4.97 -17.11
C SER A 140 -10.73 4.75 -15.66
N ASP A 141 -9.56 4.16 -15.41
CA ASP A 141 -9.07 3.95 -14.05
C ASP A 141 -8.75 5.32 -13.41
N TRP A 142 -9.12 5.46 -12.15
CA TRP A 142 -8.91 6.63 -11.32
C TRP A 142 -7.74 6.45 -10.36
N SER A 143 -7.63 5.28 -9.76
CA SER A 143 -6.57 4.97 -8.80
C SER A 143 -6.07 3.55 -8.94
N TYR A 144 -4.96 3.26 -8.26
CA TYR A 144 -4.43 1.91 -8.12
C TYR A 144 -3.88 1.67 -6.72
N HIS A 145 -3.74 0.39 -6.38
CA HIS A 145 -3.10 -0.06 -5.16
C HIS A 145 -2.28 -1.32 -5.44
N CYS A 146 -1.00 -1.30 -5.06
CA CYS A 146 -0.20 -2.49 -4.87
C CYS A 146 -0.14 -2.81 -3.37
N LEU A 147 -0.87 -3.84 -2.98
CA LEU A 147 -1.06 -4.24 -1.60
C LEU A 147 -0.28 -5.52 -1.32
N ALA A 148 0.68 -5.49 -0.40
CA ALA A 148 1.32 -6.66 0.16
C ALA A 148 0.81 -6.88 1.59
N MET A 149 0.02 -7.94 1.79
CA MET A 149 -0.66 -8.19 3.06
C MET A 149 -0.21 -9.52 3.67
N TRP A 150 0.23 -9.45 4.92
CA TRP A 150 0.51 -10.60 5.78
C TRP A 150 -0.55 -10.73 6.87
N GLN A 151 -0.90 -11.97 7.22
CA GLN A 151 -1.89 -12.27 8.25
C GLN A 151 -1.44 -13.47 9.08
N ASN A 152 -1.63 -13.43 10.40
CA ASN A 152 -1.13 -14.47 11.31
C ASN A 152 -1.73 -15.87 11.09
N PHE A 153 -2.92 -15.98 10.50
CA PHE A 153 -3.54 -17.27 10.18
C PHE A 153 -2.97 -17.92 8.90
N LYS A 154 -2.14 -17.18 8.15
CA LYS A 154 -1.34 -17.64 7.00
C LYS A 154 0.09 -17.11 7.16
N PRO A 155 0.79 -17.48 8.25
CA PRO A 155 2.00 -16.79 8.67
C PRO A 155 3.19 -17.05 7.76
N ASP A 156 3.10 -18.04 6.88
CA ASP A 156 4.13 -18.52 5.95
C ASP A 156 4.15 -17.78 4.62
N LYS A 157 3.27 -16.79 4.43
CA LYS A 157 3.17 -16.07 3.16
C LYS A 157 2.64 -14.65 3.26
N ILE A 158 3.01 -13.85 2.26
CA ILE A 158 2.41 -12.55 1.98
C ILE A 158 1.68 -12.63 0.64
N ARG A 159 0.45 -12.13 0.59
CA ARG A 159 -0.26 -11.96 -0.67
C ARG A 159 0.03 -10.57 -1.21
N VAL A 160 0.53 -10.49 -2.43
CA VAL A 160 0.75 -9.24 -3.15
C VAL A 160 -0.27 -9.12 -4.28
N THR A 161 -0.99 -8.01 -4.33
CA THR A 161 -1.98 -7.74 -5.40
C THR A 161 -1.80 -6.35 -5.95
N LEU A 162 -1.82 -6.19 -7.28
CA LEU A 162 -2.00 -4.90 -7.93
C LEU A 162 -3.44 -4.82 -8.45
N THR A 163 -4.14 -3.75 -8.07
CA THR A 163 -5.53 -3.52 -8.46
C THR A 163 -5.67 -2.08 -8.95
N SER A 164 -6.45 -1.85 -10.00
CA SER A 164 -6.90 -0.53 -10.42
C SER A 164 -8.40 -0.35 -10.16
N ASN A 165 -8.83 0.89 -9.93
CA ASN A 165 -10.22 1.20 -9.61
C ASN A 165 -10.72 2.33 -10.49
N GLU A 166 -11.94 2.19 -10.99
CA GLU A 166 -12.70 3.26 -11.61
C GLU A 166 -13.64 3.87 -10.56
N LEU A 167 -13.86 5.19 -10.62
CA LEU A 167 -14.80 5.86 -9.71
C LEU A 167 -16.21 5.25 -9.77
N SER A 168 -16.67 4.92 -10.99
CA SER A 168 -17.96 4.25 -11.21
C SER A 168 -18.08 2.95 -10.41
N ARG A 169 -17.03 2.13 -10.38
CA ARG A 169 -17.02 0.84 -9.67
C ARG A 169 -16.98 1.03 -8.16
N ILE A 170 -16.19 2.00 -7.68
CA ILE A 170 -16.19 2.38 -6.26
C ILE A 170 -17.58 2.86 -5.83
N ARG A 171 -18.25 3.69 -6.65
CA ARG A 171 -19.61 4.20 -6.41
C ARG A 171 -20.64 3.08 -6.26
N HIS A 172 -20.47 1.99 -7.00
CA HIS A 172 -21.34 0.80 -6.93
C HIS A 172 -20.82 -0.28 -5.96
N GLN A 173 -19.80 0.02 -5.15
CA GLN A 173 -19.16 -0.91 -4.20
C GLN A 173 -18.66 -2.20 -4.85
N GLU A 174 -18.20 -2.10 -6.09
CA GLU A 174 -17.61 -3.21 -6.83
C GLU A 174 -16.11 -3.34 -6.57
N ALA A 175 -15.61 -4.58 -6.56
CA ALA A 175 -14.18 -4.84 -6.41
C ALA A 175 -13.39 -4.31 -7.60
N GLY A 176 -12.26 -3.65 -7.37
CA GLY A 176 -11.37 -3.17 -8.43
C GLY A 176 -10.89 -4.24 -9.42
N LYS A 177 -10.35 -3.78 -10.55
CA LYS A 177 -9.79 -4.66 -11.58
C LYS A 177 -8.42 -5.16 -11.12
N LYS A 178 -8.31 -6.47 -10.90
CA LYS A 178 -7.04 -7.09 -10.53
C LYS A 178 -6.12 -7.19 -11.74
N LEU A 179 -4.93 -6.62 -11.62
CA LEU A 179 -3.90 -6.61 -12.66
C LEU A 179 -2.84 -7.69 -12.39
N PHE A 180 -2.46 -7.86 -11.13
CA PHE A 180 -1.41 -8.78 -10.70
C PHE A 180 -1.78 -9.45 -9.38
N GLU A 181 -1.39 -10.71 -9.22
CA GLU A 181 -1.42 -11.41 -7.95
C GLU A 181 -0.21 -12.32 -7.82
N HIS A 182 0.49 -12.22 -6.70
CA HIS A 182 1.63 -13.07 -6.39
C HIS A 182 1.64 -13.41 -4.90
N THR A 183 2.29 -14.51 -4.56
CA THR A 183 2.47 -14.94 -3.17
C THR A 183 3.96 -14.98 -2.87
N LEU A 184 4.40 -14.22 -1.88
CA LEU A 184 5.76 -14.29 -1.37
C LEU A 184 5.82 -15.33 -0.26
N HIS A 185 6.78 -16.23 -0.36
CA HIS A 185 7.22 -17.07 0.76
C HIS A 185 8.48 -16.48 1.40
N GLN A 186 8.86 -17.02 2.55
CA GLN A 186 10.07 -16.57 3.22
C GLN A 186 11.29 -16.76 2.32
N GLY A 187 12.11 -15.70 2.18
CA GLY A 187 13.18 -15.57 1.20
C GLY A 187 12.78 -14.89 -0.11
N ASP A 188 11.48 -14.72 -0.39
CA ASP A 188 11.00 -14.07 -1.61
C ASP A 188 10.95 -12.55 -1.47
N TRP A 189 10.99 -11.90 -2.63
CA TRP A 189 10.81 -10.46 -2.77
C TRP A 189 10.01 -10.13 -4.02
N VAL A 190 9.38 -8.97 -4.02
CA VAL A 190 8.78 -8.33 -5.19
C VAL A 190 9.30 -6.91 -5.30
N LYS A 191 9.63 -6.50 -6.52
CA LYS A 191 9.93 -5.11 -6.88
C LYS A 191 8.80 -4.55 -7.72
N VAL A 192 8.46 -3.30 -7.46
CA VAL A 192 7.52 -2.51 -8.24
C VAL A 192 8.25 -1.24 -8.68
N SER A 193 8.22 -0.97 -9.96
CA SER A 193 8.78 0.24 -10.57
C SER A 193 7.82 0.75 -11.64
N PHE A 194 7.92 2.04 -11.97
CA PHE A 194 7.09 2.64 -13.00
C PHE A 194 7.81 2.70 -14.34
N ILE A 195 7.03 2.65 -15.42
CA ILE A 195 7.53 2.81 -16.78
C ILE A 195 6.97 4.12 -17.31
N THR A 196 7.87 5.02 -17.71
CA THR A 196 7.54 6.28 -18.39
C THR A 196 7.58 6.12 -19.90
#